data_AF-A0A4Q2SFA7-F1
#
_entry.id   AF-A0A4Q2SFA7-F1
#
_cell.length_a   1.000
_cell.length_b   1.000
_cell.length_c   1.000
_cell.angle_alpha   90.00
_cell.angle_beta   90.00
_cell.angle_gamma   90.00
#
_symmetry.space_group_name_H-M   'P 1'
#
loop_
_entity.id
_entity.type
_entity.pdbx_description
1 polymer ?
#
loop_
_entity_poly.entity_id
_entity_poly.type
_entity_poly.pdbx_seq_one_letter_code
_entity_poly.pdbx_strand_id
1 'polypeptide(L)'
;MSAEDRRRQLVAIGLAKIVETPIQDLSMDDVAAEAGISRGLLFHYFPTKTDFYLACIAAAGRRMLRTTAPDPDLAGEEQVEMTTRLMVEQIERRRGFYLALVHGHGVADPRVAEVMDSVREGSTERVVAALGVPESQRPVVRAWWAYTEDRALTWSAVPTGERPVPVSVLVEECVAALHALLRISAG
;
A
#
# COMPACT_ATOMS: atom_id res chain seq x y z
N MET A 1 9.94 -26.06 -12.50
CA MET A 1 9.66 -24.83 -11.74
C MET A 1 10.92 -24.43 -10.99
N SER A 2 11.39 -23.20 -11.13
CA SER A 2 12.60 -22.73 -10.46
C SER A 2 12.37 -22.54 -8.95
N ALA A 3 13.46 -22.44 -8.17
CA ALA A 3 13.36 -22.09 -6.75
C ALA A 3 12.68 -20.72 -6.54
N GLU A 4 12.90 -19.79 -7.45
CA GLU A 4 12.27 -18.46 -7.42
C GLU A 4 10.77 -18.54 -7.74
N ASP A 5 10.38 -19.32 -8.75
CA ASP A 5 8.97 -19.53 -9.09
C ASP A 5 8.21 -20.14 -7.90
N ARG A 6 8.83 -21.11 -7.21
CA ARG A 6 8.25 -21.71 -6.00
C ARG A 6 8.11 -20.67 -4.88
N ARG A 7 9.15 -19.86 -4.65
CA ARG A 7 9.11 -18.76 -3.67
C ARG A 7 7.96 -17.79 -3.99
N ARG A 8 7.80 -17.39 -5.25
CA ARG A 8 6.70 -16.51 -5.69
C ARG A 8 5.33 -17.15 -5.50
N GLN A 9 5.18 -18.44 -5.78
CA GLN A 9 3.94 -19.17 -5.54
C GLN A 9 3.55 -19.17 -4.05
N LEU A 10 4.49 -19.47 -3.16
CA LEU A 10 4.24 -19.43 -1.71
C LEU A 10 3.80 -18.04 -1.24
N VAL A 11 4.47 -16.99 -1.73
CA VAL A 11 4.10 -15.60 -1.43
C VAL A 11 2.71 -15.26 -1.96
N ALA A 12 2.33 -15.76 -3.15
CA ALA A 12 1.01 -15.52 -3.70
C ALA A 12 -0.11 -16.16 -2.85
N ILE A 13 0.11 -17.39 -2.39
CA ILE A 13 -0.81 -18.10 -1.48
C ILE A 13 -0.90 -17.35 -0.14
N GLY A 14 0.25 -16.98 0.44
CA GLY A 14 0.28 -16.22 1.69
C GLY A 14 -0.41 -14.87 1.57
N LEU A 15 -0.15 -14.13 0.48
CA LEU A 15 -0.78 -12.83 0.18
C LEU A 15 -2.31 -12.93 0.14
N ALA A 16 -2.87 -14.00 -0.42
CA ALA A 16 -4.31 -14.21 -0.46
C ALA A 16 -4.90 -14.36 0.96
N LYS A 17 -4.18 -15.01 1.88
CA LYS A 17 -4.63 -15.27 3.25
C LYS A 17 -4.46 -14.06 4.19
N ILE A 18 -3.34 -13.33 4.09
CA ILE A 18 -3.05 -12.22 5.03
C ILE A 18 -3.98 -11.00 4.88
N VAL A 19 -4.77 -10.94 3.81
CA VAL A 19 -5.80 -9.89 3.64
C VAL A 19 -6.96 -10.11 4.63
N GLU A 20 -7.21 -11.35 5.02
CA GLU A 20 -8.37 -11.76 5.82
C GLU A 20 -7.97 -12.28 7.21
N THR A 21 -6.70 -12.66 7.39
CA THR A 21 -6.22 -13.34 8.59
C THR A 21 -5.02 -12.60 9.19
N PRO A 22 -5.07 -12.19 10.48
CA PRO A 22 -3.91 -11.66 11.18
C PRO A 22 -2.73 -12.64 11.14
N ILE A 23 -1.50 -12.13 11.18
CA ILE A 23 -0.31 -13.00 11.14
C ILE A 23 -0.36 -14.08 12.22
N GLN A 24 -0.85 -13.78 13.43
CA GLN A 24 -0.90 -14.74 14.54
C GLN A 24 -1.69 -16.00 14.15
N ASP A 25 -2.78 -15.81 13.42
CA ASP A 25 -3.73 -16.86 13.03
C ASP A 25 -3.37 -17.52 11.69
N LEU A 26 -2.36 -17.01 10.96
CA LEU A 26 -1.91 -17.59 9.70
C LEU A 26 -1.29 -18.99 9.91
N SER A 27 -1.98 -20.03 9.43
CA SER A 27 -1.48 -21.41 9.46
C SER A 27 -0.41 -21.65 8.39
N MET A 28 0.82 -21.94 8.82
CA MET A 28 1.91 -22.31 7.91
C MET A 28 1.72 -23.69 7.30
N ASP A 29 0.98 -24.57 7.99
CA ASP A 29 0.65 -25.90 7.47
C ASP A 29 -0.35 -25.80 6.33
N ASP A 30 -1.35 -24.93 6.44
CA ASP A 30 -2.36 -24.72 5.40
C ASP A 30 -1.71 -24.12 4.14
N VAL A 31 -0.80 -23.16 4.31
CA VAL A 31 -0.03 -22.59 3.20
C VAL A 31 0.81 -23.66 2.50
N ALA A 32 1.49 -24.53 3.28
CA ALA A 32 2.30 -25.61 2.73
C ALA A 32 1.43 -26.64 1.99
N ALA A 33 0.29 -27.02 2.57
CA ALA A 33 -0.67 -27.95 1.99
C ALA A 33 -1.25 -27.41 0.68
N GLU A 34 -1.67 -26.14 0.65
CA GLU A 34 -2.19 -25.48 -0.57
C GLU A 34 -1.13 -25.38 -1.68
N ALA A 35 0.14 -25.18 -1.30
CA ALA A 35 1.26 -25.19 -2.24
C ALA A 35 1.69 -26.61 -2.68
N GLY A 36 1.13 -27.66 -2.08
CA GLY A 36 1.50 -29.05 -2.32
C GLY A 36 2.92 -29.40 -1.84
N ILE A 37 3.38 -28.80 -0.74
CA ILE A 37 4.72 -29.03 -0.18
C ILE A 37 4.68 -29.35 1.31
N SER A 38 5.80 -29.83 1.85
CA SER A 38 5.94 -30.01 3.31
C SER A 38 6.16 -28.67 4.01
N ARG A 39 5.75 -28.60 5.28
CA ARG A 39 6.05 -27.46 6.17
C ARG A 39 7.56 -27.16 6.21
N GLY A 40 8.39 -28.22 6.26
CA GLY A 40 9.85 -28.09 6.26
C GLY A 40 10.39 -27.42 4.99
N LEU A 41 9.82 -27.74 3.81
CA LEU A 41 10.21 -27.10 2.57
C LEU A 41 9.76 -25.63 2.52
N LEU A 42 8.63 -25.27 3.13
CA LEU A 42 8.24 -23.86 3.28
C LEU A 42 9.30 -23.10 4.10
N PHE A 43 9.69 -23.63 5.27
CA PHE A 43 10.69 -23.00 6.13
C PHE A 43 12.10 -22.97 5.51
N HIS A 44 12.39 -23.84 4.55
CA HIS A 44 13.60 -23.72 3.72
C HIS A 44 13.61 -22.43 2.88
N TYR A 45 12.46 -21.99 2.35
CA TYR A 45 12.36 -20.70 1.65
C TYR A 45 12.24 -19.51 2.61
N PHE A 46 11.54 -19.68 3.73
CA PHE A 46 11.28 -18.62 4.69
C PHE A 46 11.62 -19.10 6.10
N PRO A 47 12.84 -18.80 6.61
CA PRO A 47 13.33 -19.36 7.87
C PRO A 47 12.39 -19.17 9.06
N THR A 48 11.61 -18.08 9.06
CA THR A 48 10.60 -17.82 10.09
C THR A 48 9.24 -17.47 9.47
N LYS A 49 8.18 -17.60 10.29
CA LYS A 49 6.83 -17.11 9.94
C LYS A 49 6.84 -15.60 9.66
N THR A 50 7.67 -14.85 10.38
CA THR A 50 7.88 -13.41 10.16
C THR A 50 8.51 -13.13 8.79
N ASP A 51 9.51 -13.88 8.36
CA ASP A 51 10.13 -13.70 7.03
C ASP A 51 9.15 -14.02 5.89
N PHE A 52 8.29 -15.03 6.08
CA PHE A 52 7.21 -15.32 5.15
C PHE A 52 6.19 -14.19 5.08
N TYR A 53 5.75 -13.69 6.24
CA TYR A 53 4.83 -12.57 6.33
C TYR A 53 5.39 -11.31 5.68
N LEU A 54 6.63 -10.94 5.98
CA LEU A 54 7.30 -9.78 5.36
C LEU A 54 7.39 -9.90 3.84
N ALA A 55 7.66 -11.10 3.32
CA ALA A 55 7.64 -11.33 1.88
C ALA A 55 6.24 -11.13 1.26
N CYS A 56 5.19 -11.53 1.98
CA CYS A 56 3.80 -11.30 1.59
C CYS A 56 3.43 -9.81 1.65
N ILE A 57 3.81 -9.09 2.70
CA ILE A 57 3.58 -7.64 2.84
C ILE A 57 4.34 -6.87 1.74
N ALA A 58 5.60 -7.21 1.48
CA ALA A 58 6.36 -6.61 0.37
C ALA A 58 5.69 -6.87 -0.99
N ALA A 59 5.13 -8.06 -1.21
CA ALA A 59 4.36 -8.35 -2.41
C ALA A 59 3.04 -7.57 -2.46
N ALA A 60 2.38 -7.34 -1.32
CA ALA A 60 1.20 -6.50 -1.21
C ALA A 60 1.53 -5.04 -1.59
N GLY A 61 2.62 -4.48 -1.08
CA GLY A 61 3.10 -3.13 -1.41
C GLY A 61 3.41 -2.98 -2.89
N ARG A 62 4.17 -3.92 -3.49
CA ARG A 62 4.43 -3.93 -4.94
C ARG A 62 3.16 -4.06 -5.77
N ARG A 63 2.20 -4.88 -5.33
CA ARG A 63 0.89 -5.00 -5.98
C ARG A 63 0.13 -3.68 -5.91
N MET A 64 0.12 -3.04 -4.75
CA MET A 64 -0.54 -1.75 -4.55
C MET A 64 0.02 -0.70 -5.50
N LEU A 65 1.35 -0.50 -5.50
CA LEU A 65 2.01 0.40 -6.44
C LEU A 65 1.63 0.11 -7.89
N ARG A 66 1.61 -1.15 -8.31
CA ARG A 66 1.22 -1.50 -9.69
C ARG A 66 -0.24 -1.17 -9.98
N THR A 67 -1.15 -1.44 -9.06
CA THR A 67 -2.59 -1.22 -9.26
C THR A 67 -3.01 0.25 -9.12
N THR A 68 -2.17 1.08 -8.51
CA THR A 68 -2.40 2.53 -8.37
C THR A 68 -1.54 3.35 -9.33
N ALA A 69 -0.86 2.71 -10.28
CA ALA A 69 -0.16 3.43 -11.34
C ALA A 69 -1.20 4.08 -12.27
N PRO A 70 -1.08 5.39 -12.57
CA PRO A 70 -1.94 6.05 -13.53
C PRO A 70 -1.57 5.63 -14.95
N ASP A 71 -2.44 5.93 -15.91
CA ASP A 71 -2.10 5.83 -17.33
C ASP A 71 -1.00 6.87 -17.65
N PRO A 72 0.17 6.44 -18.19
CA PRO A 72 1.28 7.35 -18.48
C PRO A 72 0.98 8.36 -19.59
N ASP A 73 -0.05 8.13 -20.41
CA ASP A 73 -0.43 9.02 -21.50
C ASP A 73 -1.33 10.19 -21.06
N LEU A 74 -1.80 10.18 -19.80
CA LEU A 74 -2.59 11.27 -19.21
C LEU A 74 -1.73 12.50 -18.89
N ALA A 75 -2.35 13.68 -18.84
CA ALA A 75 -1.67 14.88 -18.35
C ALA A 75 -1.26 14.72 -16.88
N GLY A 76 -0.21 15.43 -16.45
CA GLY A 76 0.35 15.30 -15.10
C GLY A 76 -0.68 15.45 -13.97
N GLU A 77 -1.57 16.45 -14.08
CA GLU A 77 -2.66 16.65 -13.11
C GLU A 77 -3.64 15.47 -13.08
N GLU A 78 -4.02 14.93 -14.24
CA GLU A 78 -4.91 13.77 -14.35
C GLU A 78 -4.26 12.50 -13.79
N GLN A 79 -2.93 12.36 -13.96
CA GLN A 79 -2.18 11.27 -13.34
C GLN A 79 -2.20 11.36 -11.81
N VAL A 80 -2.07 12.57 -11.25
CA VAL A 80 -2.13 12.79 -9.79
C VAL A 80 -3.53 12.50 -9.26
N GLU A 81 -4.58 13.00 -9.93
CA GLU A 81 -5.96 12.73 -9.55
C GLU A 81 -6.25 11.21 -9.57
N MET A 82 -5.88 10.53 -10.66
CA MET A 82 -6.06 9.09 -10.81
C MET A 82 -5.29 8.29 -9.76
N THR A 83 -4.03 8.63 -9.51
CA THR A 83 -3.21 7.96 -8.48
C THR A 83 -3.81 8.15 -7.10
N THR A 84 -4.25 9.38 -6.77
CA THR A 84 -4.89 9.72 -5.50
C THR A 84 -6.17 8.91 -5.30
N ARG A 85 -7.05 8.91 -6.31
CA ARG A 85 -8.30 8.14 -6.29
C ARG A 85 -8.05 6.64 -6.10
N LEU A 86 -7.13 6.05 -6.87
CA LEU A 86 -6.82 4.61 -6.77
C LEU A 86 -6.23 4.25 -5.40
N MET A 87 -5.44 5.13 -4.79
CA MET A 87 -4.94 4.96 -3.43
C MET A 87 -6.08 5.01 -2.40
N VAL A 88 -6.99 6.00 -2.50
CA VAL A 88 -8.17 6.12 -1.61
C VAL A 88 -9.06 4.88 -1.71
N GLU A 89 -9.42 4.45 -2.93
CA GLU A 89 -10.23 3.25 -3.18
C GLU A 89 -9.57 1.97 -2.65
N GLN A 90 -8.23 1.87 -2.74
CA GLN A 90 -7.49 0.74 -2.21
C GLN A 90 -7.49 0.70 -0.68
N ILE A 91 -7.33 1.87 -0.03
CA ILE A 91 -7.42 2.01 1.42
C ILE A 91 -8.83 1.65 1.90
N GLU A 92 -9.87 2.13 1.22
CA GLU A 92 -11.25 1.76 1.52
C GLU A 92 -11.45 0.25 1.45
N ARG A 93 -11.08 -0.38 0.32
CA ARG A 93 -11.25 -1.81 0.08
C ARG A 93 -10.53 -2.68 1.10
N ARG A 94 -9.41 -2.20 1.64
CA ARG A 94 -8.51 -2.97 2.52
C ARG A 94 -8.27 -2.26 3.85
N ARG A 95 -9.29 -1.56 4.35
CA ARG A 95 -9.17 -0.68 5.52
C ARG A 95 -8.55 -1.36 6.74
N GLY A 96 -9.05 -2.55 7.11
CA GLY A 96 -8.55 -3.28 8.27
C GLY A 96 -7.07 -3.67 8.14
N PHE A 97 -6.67 -4.14 6.95
CA PHE A 97 -5.27 -4.45 6.65
C PHE A 97 -4.38 -3.21 6.70
N TYR A 98 -4.84 -2.08 6.17
CA TYR A 98 -4.10 -0.82 6.19
C TYR A 98 -3.91 -0.30 7.62
N LEU A 99 -4.97 -0.32 8.45
CA LEU A 99 -4.90 0.03 9.87
C LEU A 99 -3.91 -0.85 10.62
N ALA A 100 -3.92 -2.16 10.36
CA ALA A 100 -3.03 -3.10 11.03
C ALA A 100 -1.55 -2.81 10.74
N LEU A 101 -1.24 -2.37 9.52
CA LEU A 101 0.12 -2.00 9.11
C LEU A 101 0.54 -0.62 9.64
N VAL A 102 -0.33 0.38 9.58
CA VAL A 102 0.01 1.77 9.94
C VAL A 102 -0.02 2.01 11.45
N HIS A 103 -0.95 1.39 12.17
CA HIS A 103 -1.11 1.58 13.62
C HIS A 103 -0.52 0.44 14.47
N GLY A 104 0.27 -0.45 13.85
CA GLY A 104 1.10 -1.41 14.58
C GLY A 104 0.35 -2.56 15.25
N HIS A 105 -0.86 -2.90 14.76
CA HIS A 105 -1.57 -4.10 15.23
C HIS A 105 -1.00 -5.41 14.62
N GLY A 106 0.04 -5.31 13.77
CA GLY A 106 0.79 -6.43 13.21
C GLY A 106 2.00 -6.88 14.05
N VAL A 107 2.99 -7.53 13.40
CA VAL A 107 4.27 -7.84 14.05
C VAL A 107 5.00 -6.53 14.36
N ALA A 108 5.52 -6.38 15.57
CA ALA A 108 6.48 -5.34 15.92
C ALA A 108 7.86 -5.63 15.29
N ASP A 109 7.95 -5.52 13.97
CA ASP A 109 9.18 -5.69 13.18
C ASP A 109 9.41 -4.41 12.35
N PRO A 110 10.56 -3.72 12.51
CA PRO A 110 10.87 -2.50 11.75
C PRO A 110 10.77 -2.66 10.22
N ARG A 111 11.00 -3.88 9.71
CA ARG A 111 10.90 -4.19 8.26
C ARG A 111 9.48 -4.05 7.72
N VAL A 112 8.45 -4.06 8.58
CA VAL A 112 7.07 -3.77 8.17
C VAL A 112 6.93 -2.29 7.79
N ALA A 113 7.51 -1.38 8.58
CA ALA A 113 7.50 0.05 8.30
C ALA A 113 8.26 0.37 7.00
N GLU A 114 9.40 -0.30 6.76
CA GLU A 114 10.18 -0.17 5.53
C GLU A 114 9.35 -0.47 4.27
N VAL A 115 8.47 -1.48 4.30
CA VAL A 115 7.58 -1.77 3.17
C VAL A 115 6.59 -0.63 2.93
N MET A 116 5.98 -0.08 3.98
CA MET A 116 5.05 1.04 3.84
C MET A 116 5.77 2.30 3.35
N ASP A 117 6.99 2.54 3.83
CA ASP A 117 7.82 3.62 3.33
C ASP A 117 8.18 3.44 1.86
N SER A 118 8.47 2.21 1.40
CA SER A 118 8.74 1.94 -0.02
C SER A 118 7.54 2.24 -0.93
N VAL A 119 6.32 2.01 -0.44
CA VAL A 119 5.09 2.37 -1.15
C VAL A 119 4.95 3.89 -1.21
N ARG A 120 5.08 4.58 -0.08
CA ARG A 120 5.00 6.05 -0.06
C ARG A 120 6.05 6.67 -0.95
N GLU A 121 7.25 6.09 -0.99
CA GLU A 121 8.32 6.51 -1.87
C GLU A 121 7.93 6.39 -3.34
N GLY A 122 7.52 5.20 -3.80
CA GLY A 122 7.10 5.01 -5.20
C GLY A 122 5.89 5.88 -5.60
N SER A 123 4.96 6.13 -4.68
CA SER A 123 3.84 7.05 -4.92
C SER A 123 4.28 8.52 -4.95
N THR A 124 5.29 8.89 -4.16
CA THR A 124 5.89 10.24 -4.15
C THR A 124 6.61 10.50 -5.47
N GLU A 125 7.46 9.57 -5.92
CA GLU A 125 8.20 9.67 -7.18
C GLU A 125 7.26 9.90 -8.38
N ARG A 126 6.11 9.21 -8.41
CA ARG A 126 5.10 9.40 -9.46
C ARG A 126 4.53 10.82 -9.48
N VAL A 127 4.14 11.34 -8.33
CA VAL A 127 3.55 12.69 -8.24
C VAL A 127 4.60 13.75 -8.58
N VAL A 128 5.83 13.58 -8.09
CA VAL A 128 6.96 14.46 -8.41
C VAL A 128 7.22 14.47 -9.93
N ALA A 129 7.27 13.30 -10.56
CA ALA A 129 7.48 13.18 -11.99
C ALA A 129 6.32 13.77 -12.81
N ALA A 130 5.07 13.49 -12.41
CA ALA A 130 3.87 13.94 -13.12
C ALA A 130 3.73 15.46 -13.11
N LEU A 131 4.03 16.12 -11.99
CA LEU A 131 3.88 17.57 -11.83
C LEU A 131 5.18 18.36 -12.11
N GLY A 132 6.31 17.68 -12.31
CA GLY A 132 7.62 18.34 -12.47
C GLY A 132 8.05 19.11 -11.21
N VAL A 133 7.74 18.58 -10.03
CA VAL A 133 8.04 19.23 -8.74
C VAL A 133 9.56 19.25 -8.50
N PRO A 134 10.16 20.38 -8.08
CA PRO A 134 11.57 20.44 -7.72
C PRO A 134 11.93 19.47 -6.59
N GLU A 135 13.14 18.92 -6.61
CA GLU A 135 13.62 17.99 -5.57
C GLU A 135 13.53 18.58 -4.14
N SER A 136 13.69 19.90 -4.00
CA SER A 136 13.54 20.61 -2.72
C SER A 136 12.13 20.48 -2.12
N GLN A 137 11.11 20.23 -2.94
CA GLN A 137 9.71 20.07 -2.53
C GLN A 137 9.27 18.59 -2.46
N ARG A 138 10.14 17.64 -2.82
CA ARG A 138 9.83 16.19 -2.69
C ARG A 138 9.38 15.79 -1.27
N PRO A 139 9.99 16.29 -0.17
CA PRO A 139 9.49 16.00 1.19
C PRO A 139 8.05 16.45 1.44
N VAL A 140 7.60 17.53 0.78
CA VAL A 140 6.22 18.04 0.88
C VAL A 140 5.23 17.08 0.23
N VAL A 141 5.55 16.62 -0.99
CA VAL A 141 4.76 15.58 -1.69
C VAL A 141 4.69 14.30 -0.85
N ARG A 142 5.82 13.88 -0.26
CA ARG A 142 5.88 12.71 0.62
C ARG A 142 4.98 12.87 1.85
N ALA A 143 5.01 14.03 2.50
CA ALA A 143 4.20 14.31 3.69
C ALA A 143 2.70 14.40 3.35
N TRP A 144 2.37 14.93 2.18
CA TRP A 144 0.99 14.98 1.70
C TRP A 144 0.34 13.59 1.56
N TRP A 145 1.10 12.53 1.25
CA TRP A 145 0.56 11.17 1.29
C TRP A 145 0.04 10.77 2.67
N ALA A 146 0.70 11.18 3.77
CA ALA A 146 0.20 10.91 5.10
C ALA A 146 -1.14 11.62 5.36
N TYR A 147 -1.30 12.86 4.87
CA TYR A 147 -2.57 13.58 4.91
C TYR A 147 -3.66 12.84 4.10
N THR A 148 -3.36 12.44 2.87
CA THR A 148 -4.30 11.71 1.99
C THR A 148 -4.72 10.37 2.58
N GLU A 149 -3.78 9.62 3.17
CA GLU A 149 -4.06 8.34 3.83
C GLU A 149 -4.96 8.51 5.05
N ASP A 150 -4.71 9.51 5.90
CA ASP A 150 -5.54 9.81 7.06
C ASP A 150 -6.98 10.20 6.64
N ARG A 151 -7.10 11.06 5.63
CA ARG A 151 -8.39 11.43 5.03
C ARG A 151 -9.14 10.21 4.52
N ALA A 152 -8.47 9.31 3.80
CA ALA A 152 -9.06 8.08 3.27
C ALA A 152 -9.51 7.13 4.40
N LEU A 153 -8.69 6.95 5.44
CA LEU A 153 -9.01 6.09 6.59
C LEU A 153 -10.20 6.62 7.39
N THR A 154 -10.27 7.94 7.59
CA THR A 154 -11.37 8.60 8.30
C THR A 154 -12.66 8.55 7.49
N TRP A 155 -12.60 8.87 6.19
CA TRP A 155 -13.74 8.82 5.30
C TRP A 155 -14.31 7.41 5.14
N SER A 156 -13.44 6.40 4.99
CA SER A 156 -13.85 5.00 4.84
C SER A 156 -14.34 4.34 6.15
N ALA A 157 -14.16 4.99 7.30
CA ALA A 157 -14.77 4.56 8.56
C ALA A 157 -16.27 4.84 8.63
N VAL A 158 -16.77 5.78 7.79
CA VAL A 158 -18.18 6.15 7.74
C VAL A 158 -18.94 5.21 6.79
N PRO A 159 -20.11 4.65 7.18
CA PRO A 159 -20.94 3.82 6.31
C PRO A 159 -21.24 4.53 4.98
N THR A 160 -21.27 3.79 3.87
CA THR A 160 -21.36 4.36 2.50
C THR A 160 -22.54 5.33 2.33
N GLY A 161 -23.70 5.04 2.94
CA GLY A 161 -24.89 5.90 2.86
C GLY A 161 -24.85 7.17 3.73
N GLU A 162 -23.83 7.31 4.59
CA GLU A 162 -23.67 8.41 5.56
C GLU A 162 -22.41 9.23 5.28
N ARG A 163 -21.67 8.92 4.22
CA ARG A 163 -20.40 9.60 3.91
C ARG A 163 -20.65 11.09 3.68
N PRO A 164 -19.81 11.96 4.29
CA PRO A 164 -20.00 13.41 4.22
C PRO A 164 -19.84 13.94 2.80
N VAL A 165 -19.01 13.27 1.98
CA VAL A 165 -18.73 13.62 0.59
C VAL A 165 -18.53 12.34 -0.24
N PRO A 166 -18.80 12.36 -1.56
CA PRO A 166 -18.41 11.28 -2.45
C PRO A 166 -16.88 11.19 -2.59
N VAL A 167 -16.38 10.05 -3.08
CA VAL A 167 -14.92 9.83 -3.25
C VAL A 167 -14.28 10.86 -4.17
N SER A 168 -14.99 11.34 -5.21
CA SER A 168 -14.48 12.35 -6.14
C SER A 168 -14.15 13.67 -5.42
N VAL A 169 -15.05 14.15 -4.56
CA VAL A 169 -14.84 15.38 -3.79
C VAL A 169 -13.70 15.21 -2.79
N LEU A 170 -13.58 14.05 -2.14
CA LEU A 170 -12.44 13.77 -1.26
C LEU A 170 -11.11 13.82 -2.03
N VAL A 171 -11.07 13.26 -3.23
CA VAL A 171 -9.88 13.28 -4.10
C VAL A 171 -9.56 14.71 -4.53
N GLU A 172 -10.55 15.48 -4.98
CA GLU A 172 -10.39 16.90 -5.33
C GLU A 172 -9.80 17.71 -4.16
N GLU A 173 -10.32 17.53 -2.94
CA GLU A 173 -9.80 18.16 -1.72
C GLU A 173 -8.34 17.76 -1.46
N CYS A 174 -8.01 16.48 -1.59
CA CYS A 174 -6.63 16.00 -1.42
C CYS A 174 -5.69 16.61 -2.46
N VAL A 175 -6.07 16.65 -3.74
CA VAL A 175 -5.24 17.26 -4.80
C VAL A 175 -5.11 18.77 -4.58
N ALA A 176 -6.18 19.47 -4.20
CA ALA A 176 -6.12 20.89 -3.85
C ALA A 176 -5.18 21.16 -2.66
N ALA A 177 -5.17 20.28 -1.66
CA ALA A 177 -4.24 20.37 -0.53
C ALA A 177 -2.78 20.22 -0.97
N LEU A 178 -2.47 19.30 -1.89
CA LEU A 178 -1.13 19.16 -2.47
C LEU A 178 -0.65 20.48 -3.09
N HIS A 179 -1.49 21.07 -3.95
CA HIS A 179 -1.17 22.34 -4.60
C HIS A 179 -1.02 23.51 -3.62
N ALA A 180 -1.81 23.55 -2.54
CA ALA A 180 -1.64 24.53 -1.48
C ALA A 180 -0.28 24.36 -0.75
N LEU A 181 0.07 23.12 -0.40
CA LEU A 181 1.33 22.81 0.29
C LEU A 181 2.56 23.14 -0.58
N LEU A 182 2.52 22.81 -1.87
CA LEU A 182 3.59 23.14 -2.82
C LEU A 182 3.80 24.65 -2.93
N ARG A 183 2.72 25.44 -3.03
CA ARG A 183 2.81 26.92 -3.05
C ARG A 183 3.41 27.49 -1.77
N ILE A 184 3.04 26.97 -0.60
CA ILE A 184 3.59 27.43 0.68
C ILE A 184 5.10 27.13 0.77
N SER A 185 5.52 25.95 0.31
CA SER A 185 6.92 25.53 0.36
C SER A 185 7.83 26.16 -0.70
N ALA A 186 7.26 26.93 -1.63
CA ALA A 186 8.00 27.68 -2.64
C ALA A 186 8.49 29.05 -2.14
N GLY A 187 7.97 29.51 -0.99
CA GLY A 187 8.29 30.79 -0.35
C GLY A 187 9.46 30.75 0.60
#